data_AF-A0A506PFW3-F1
#
_entry.id   AF-A0A506PFW3-F1
#
_cell.length_a   1.000
_cell.length_b   1.000
_cell.length_c   1.000
_cell.angle_alpha   90.00
_cell.angle_beta   90.00
_cell.angle_gamma   90.00
#
_symmetry.space_group_name_H-M   'P 1'
#
loop_
_entity.id
_entity.type
_entity.pdbx_description
1 polymer ?
#
loop_
_entity_poly.entity_id
_entity_poly.type
_entity_poly.pdbx_seq_one_letter_code
_entity_poly.pdbx_strand_id
1 'polypeptide(L)'
;MIKFFRKIRYELMEKNKTAKYLKYAIGEIILVVIGILIALWINTLNQEKAQQKKIDSILIKIQNDILQDIDNADWLLENYMRKDSIYTRMMSDDLSPEDIKAIPGGSYGLGFVTTWWMEYHIQTNGYNLLKENIDIVPKKYDDLIKTLDEIYTYNRTTFETYNSNSGDIARQYKYYLSDNQPWNAVDEFNGKRSDAKIEFILNNPKFKNQMADMLGSVSAMVWEFSNYKYEITELYLEINRLLGENARPLPKEIRLTSVDNPEDAEDFVGIYQFSDGHRNILKSETIEVYLKNKDLYIKTTNNETGPLLQLHAEKPIFSKVYGYFTMRFIPERNTIKMYFATNGINEWTKMKPK
;
A
#
# COMPACT_ATOMS: atom_id res chain seq x y z
N MET A 1 -28.34 55.44 -8.32
CA MET A 1 -29.34 55.62 -7.26
C MET A 1 -30.72 55.32 -7.80
N ILE A 2 -31.45 54.43 -7.13
CA ILE A 2 -32.86 54.15 -7.44
C ILE A 2 -33.61 55.49 -7.49
N LYS A 3 -34.39 55.72 -8.56
CA LYS A 3 -35.08 57.01 -8.84
C LYS A 3 -35.92 57.52 -7.66
N PHE A 4 -36.38 56.60 -6.81
CA PHE A 4 -37.14 56.84 -5.59
C PHE A 4 -36.38 57.70 -4.56
N PHE A 5 -35.16 57.30 -4.17
CA PHE A 5 -34.35 58.05 -3.20
C PHE A 5 -33.92 59.42 -3.73
N ARG A 6 -33.70 59.51 -5.05
CA ARG A 6 -33.42 60.79 -5.72
C ARG A 6 -34.59 61.77 -5.58
N LYS A 7 -35.83 61.32 -5.78
CA LYS A 7 -37.03 62.17 -5.69
C LYS A 7 -37.26 62.70 -4.27
N ILE A 8 -37.08 61.85 -3.25
CA ILE A 8 -37.20 62.24 -1.83
C ILE A 8 -36.15 63.29 -1.43
N ARG A 9 -34.93 63.20 -1.96
CA ARG A 9 -33.87 64.18 -1.69
C ARG A 9 -34.18 65.57 -2.26
N TYR A 10 -34.71 65.64 -3.48
CA TYR A 10 -35.14 66.90 -4.08
C TYR A 10 -36.29 67.54 -3.30
N GLU A 11 -37.32 66.78 -2.93
CA GLU A 11 -38.47 67.29 -2.16
C GLU A 11 -38.09 67.77 -0.74
N LEU A 12 -37.03 67.21 -0.13
CA LEU A 12 -36.54 67.62 1.19
C LEU A 12 -35.64 68.86 1.14
N MET A 13 -34.89 69.05 0.05
CA MET A 13 -34.11 70.28 -0.20
C MET A 13 -35.02 71.48 -0.47
N GLU A 14 -36.10 71.29 -1.22
CA GLU A 14 -37.06 72.35 -1.60
C GLU A 14 -37.83 72.93 -0.39
N LYS A 15 -37.87 72.20 0.73
CA LYS A 15 -38.59 72.58 1.97
C LYS A 15 -37.71 73.19 3.08
N ASN A 16 -36.46 73.61 2.82
CA ASN A 16 -35.51 74.13 3.84
C ASN A 16 -35.24 73.16 5.02
N LYS A 17 -35.35 71.83 4.81
CA LYS A 17 -35.15 70.81 5.86
C LYS A 17 -33.76 70.16 5.78
N THR A 18 -32.69 70.97 5.84
CA THR A 18 -31.28 70.55 5.74
C THR A 18 -30.89 69.43 6.71
N ALA A 19 -31.35 69.48 7.97
CA ALA A 19 -31.07 68.42 8.95
C ALA A 19 -31.72 67.07 8.59
N LYS A 20 -32.92 67.07 8.00
CA LYS A 20 -33.56 65.83 7.52
C LYS A 20 -32.89 65.31 6.26
N TYR A 21 -32.52 66.19 5.33
CA TYR A 21 -31.75 65.84 4.15
C TYR A 21 -30.44 65.12 4.50
N LEU A 22 -29.67 65.64 5.45
CA LEU A 22 -28.41 65.03 5.89
C LEU A 22 -28.63 63.62 6.47
N LYS A 23 -29.66 63.44 7.30
CA LYS A 23 -30.03 62.12 7.88
C LYS A 23 -30.40 61.11 6.79
N TYR A 24 -31.11 61.53 5.75
CA TYR A 24 -31.48 60.66 4.62
C TYR A 24 -30.29 60.33 3.72
N ALA A 25 -29.39 61.28 3.44
CA ALA A 25 -28.19 61.04 2.66
C ALA A 25 -27.21 60.09 3.38
N ILE A 26 -27.05 60.23 4.70
CA ILE A 26 -26.27 59.30 5.53
C ILE A 26 -26.90 57.90 5.51
N GLY A 27 -28.23 57.80 5.64
CA GLY A 27 -28.94 56.53 5.54
C GLY A 27 -28.74 55.82 4.19
N GLU A 28 -28.71 56.59 3.09
CA GLU A 28 -28.44 56.05 1.75
C GLU A 28 -27.00 55.53 1.60
N ILE A 29 -26.01 56.24 2.14
CA ILE A 29 -24.61 55.79 2.17
C ILE A 29 -24.50 54.49 2.98
N ILE A 30 -25.12 54.42 4.16
CA ILE A 30 -25.13 53.21 5.00
C ILE A 30 -25.77 52.04 4.25
N LEU A 31 -26.89 52.25 3.56
CA LEU A 31 -27.55 51.20 2.76
C LEU A 31 -26.66 50.71 1.61
N VAL A 32 -25.97 51.62 0.91
CA VAL A 32 -25.03 51.25 -0.15
C VAL A 32 -23.85 50.46 0.41
N VAL A 33 -23.28 50.90 1.54
CA VAL A 33 -22.17 50.20 2.20
C VAL A 33 -22.59 48.80 2.63
N ILE A 34 -23.76 48.63 3.24
CA ILE A 34 -24.32 47.31 3.58
C ILE A 34 -24.47 46.44 2.32
N GLY A 35 -24.97 47.01 1.21
CA GLY A 35 -25.09 46.29 -0.05
C GLY A 35 -23.74 45.80 -0.60
N ILE A 36 -22.70 46.63 -0.53
CA ILE A 36 -21.33 46.27 -0.94
C ILE A 36 -20.76 45.18 -0.01
N LEU A 37 -20.95 45.31 1.31
CA LEU A 37 -20.47 44.32 2.28
C LEU A 37 -21.14 42.96 2.06
N ILE A 38 -22.45 42.91 1.80
CA ILE A 38 -23.16 41.67 1.47
C ILE A 38 -22.64 41.07 0.16
N ALA A 39 -22.42 41.89 -0.87
CA ALA A 39 -21.90 41.43 -2.15
C ALA A 39 -20.47 40.85 -2.01
N LEU A 40 -19.60 41.53 -1.26
CA LEU A 40 -18.27 41.03 -0.94
C LEU A 40 -18.34 39.73 -0.14
N TRP A 41 -19.20 39.65 0.87
CA TRP A 41 -19.37 38.45 1.69
C TRP A 41 -19.82 37.24 0.87
N ILE A 42 -20.82 37.40 0.00
CA ILE A 42 -21.27 36.32 -0.91
C ILE A 42 -20.15 35.90 -1.85
N ASN A 43 -19.40 36.86 -2.40
CA ASN A 43 -18.28 36.56 -3.28
C ASN A 43 -17.18 35.78 -2.56
N THR A 44 -16.81 36.18 -1.34
CA THR A 44 -15.83 35.46 -0.51
C THR A 44 -16.31 34.04 -0.21
N LEU A 45 -17.57 33.84 0.18
CA LEU A 45 -18.13 32.50 0.42
C LEU A 45 -18.11 31.61 -0.83
N ASN A 46 -18.39 32.17 -2.02
CA ASN A 46 -18.31 31.41 -3.27
C ASN A 46 -16.86 31.02 -3.61
N GLN A 47 -15.90 31.90 -3.35
CA GLN A 47 -14.48 31.62 -3.53
C GLN A 47 -13.99 30.53 -2.56
N GLU A 48 -14.34 30.62 -1.28
CA GLU A 48 -14.01 29.61 -0.27
C GLU A 48 -14.60 28.24 -0.61
N LYS A 49 -15.87 28.19 -1.07
CA LYS A 49 -16.49 26.94 -1.55
C LYS A 49 -15.78 26.35 -2.76
N ALA A 50 -15.35 27.19 -3.71
CA ALA A 50 -14.61 26.74 -4.88
C ALA A 50 -13.23 26.18 -4.49
N GLN A 51 -12.52 26.84 -3.57
CA GLN A 51 -11.25 26.36 -3.02
C GLN A 51 -11.42 25.04 -2.27
N GLN A 52 -12.41 24.94 -1.38
CA GLN A 52 -12.70 23.70 -0.64
C GLN A 52 -13.02 22.54 -1.59
N LYS A 53 -13.83 22.76 -2.63
CA LYS A 53 -14.12 21.73 -3.65
C LYS A 53 -12.86 21.27 -4.39
N LYS A 54 -11.93 22.19 -4.68
CA LYS A 54 -10.66 21.85 -5.31
C LYS A 54 -9.79 21.01 -4.37
N ILE A 55 -9.72 21.36 -3.09
CA ILE A 55 -8.99 20.59 -2.07
C ILE A 55 -9.60 19.21 -1.90
N ASP A 56 -10.92 19.09 -1.78
CA ASP A 56 -11.61 17.81 -1.67
C ASP A 56 -11.30 16.91 -2.87
N SER A 57 -11.25 17.47 -4.08
CA SER A 57 -10.85 16.75 -5.28
C SER A 57 -9.39 16.26 -5.24
N ILE A 58 -8.48 17.04 -4.65
CA ILE A 58 -7.07 16.65 -4.47
C ILE A 58 -6.96 15.53 -3.43
N LEU A 59 -7.68 15.65 -2.31
CA LEU A 59 -7.72 14.63 -1.26
C LEU A 59 -8.30 13.30 -1.76
N ILE A 60 -9.38 13.35 -2.55
CA ILE A 60 -9.93 12.17 -3.23
C ILE A 60 -8.90 11.57 -4.20
N LYS A 61 -8.09 12.41 -4.86
CA LYS A 61 -7.03 11.91 -5.71
C LYS A 61 -5.96 11.16 -4.90
N ILE A 62 -5.54 11.69 -3.76
CA ILE A 62 -4.61 11.00 -2.84
C ILE A 62 -5.20 9.67 -2.37
N GLN A 63 -6.50 9.62 -2.05
CA GLN A 63 -7.18 8.36 -1.71
C GLN A 63 -7.09 7.31 -2.85
N ASN A 64 -7.26 7.71 -4.11
CA ASN A 64 -7.13 6.78 -5.24
C ASN A 64 -5.68 6.31 -5.44
N ASP A 65 -4.71 7.21 -5.25
CA ASP A 65 -3.29 6.89 -5.31
C ASP A 65 -2.93 5.85 -4.22
N ILE A 66 -3.47 5.99 -3.00
CA ILE A 66 -3.32 5.01 -1.90
C ILE A 66 -3.93 3.64 -2.26
N LEU A 67 -5.12 3.61 -2.87
CA LEU A 67 -5.74 2.34 -3.28
C LEU A 67 -4.89 1.59 -4.32
N GLN A 68 -4.32 2.33 -5.27
CA GLN A 68 -3.40 1.76 -6.25
C GLN A 68 -2.11 1.24 -5.58
N ASP A 69 -1.58 1.97 -4.60
CA ASP A 69 -0.41 1.54 -3.84
C ASP A 69 -0.67 0.24 -3.05
N ILE A 70 -1.87 0.07 -2.49
CA ILE A 70 -2.32 -1.16 -1.82
C ILE A 70 -2.41 -2.32 -2.80
N ASP A 71 -3.03 -2.12 -3.97
CA ASP A 71 -3.17 -3.15 -5.00
C ASP A 71 -1.81 -3.62 -5.55
N ASN A 72 -0.91 -2.68 -5.83
CA ASN A 72 0.46 -2.97 -6.29
C ASN A 72 1.21 -3.85 -5.29
N ALA A 73 0.92 -3.68 -4.01
CA ALA A 73 1.60 -4.42 -2.99
C ALA A 73 1.02 -5.80 -2.69
N ASP A 74 -0.29 -5.96 -2.85
CA ASP A 74 -0.87 -7.30 -2.87
C ASP A 74 -0.20 -8.12 -3.97
N TRP A 75 0.02 -7.52 -5.14
CA TRP A 75 0.78 -8.15 -6.23
C TRP A 75 2.24 -8.45 -5.84
N LEU A 76 2.94 -7.54 -5.18
CA LEU A 76 4.30 -7.76 -4.69
C LEU A 76 4.36 -8.94 -3.72
N LEU A 77 3.42 -9.01 -2.77
CA LEU A 77 3.36 -10.04 -1.75
C LEU A 77 3.13 -11.43 -2.34
N GLU A 78 2.21 -11.52 -3.31
CA GLU A 78 1.98 -12.78 -4.02
C GLU A 78 3.21 -13.28 -4.77
N ASN A 79 3.95 -12.38 -5.43
CA ASN A 79 5.15 -12.75 -6.16
C ASN A 79 6.31 -13.11 -5.22
N TYR A 80 6.42 -12.45 -4.07
CA TYR A 80 7.33 -12.86 -3.00
C TYR A 80 7.05 -14.30 -2.56
N MET A 81 5.79 -14.62 -2.23
CA MET A 81 5.40 -15.98 -1.81
C MET A 81 5.68 -17.03 -2.88
N ARG A 82 5.50 -16.69 -4.16
CA ARG A 82 5.88 -17.55 -5.31
C ARG A 82 7.39 -17.76 -5.37
N LYS A 83 8.19 -16.69 -5.25
CA LYS A 83 9.65 -16.77 -5.25
C LYS A 83 10.16 -17.60 -4.08
N ASP A 84 9.61 -17.41 -2.89
CA ASP A 84 9.96 -18.15 -1.69
C ASP A 84 9.67 -19.65 -1.83
N SER A 85 8.53 -19.99 -2.45
CA SER A 85 8.16 -21.39 -2.74
C SER A 85 9.13 -22.06 -3.70
N ILE A 86 9.52 -21.35 -4.77
CA ILE A 86 10.48 -21.86 -5.74
C ILE A 86 11.87 -21.95 -5.10
N TYR A 87 12.31 -20.93 -4.38
CA TYR A 87 13.59 -20.94 -3.67
C TYR A 87 13.69 -22.14 -2.74
N THR A 88 12.67 -22.36 -1.91
CA THR A 88 12.60 -23.50 -1.00
C THR A 88 12.78 -24.81 -1.75
N ARG A 89 12.03 -25.03 -2.85
CA ARG A 89 12.18 -26.24 -3.69
C ARG A 89 13.53 -26.33 -4.40
N MET A 90 14.16 -25.21 -4.77
CA MET A 90 15.46 -25.20 -5.45
C MET A 90 16.64 -25.41 -4.50
N MET A 91 16.41 -25.23 -3.19
CA MET A 91 17.41 -25.46 -2.14
C MET A 91 17.39 -26.89 -1.60
N SER A 92 16.42 -27.72 -1.98
CA SER A 92 16.40 -29.13 -1.61
C SER A 92 17.39 -29.93 -2.45
N ASP A 93 18.03 -30.92 -1.83
CA ASP A 93 19.06 -31.76 -2.47
C ASP A 93 18.45 -32.94 -3.27
N ASP A 94 17.14 -32.91 -3.54
CA ASP A 94 16.39 -33.99 -4.20
C ASP A 94 16.07 -33.74 -5.68
N LEU A 95 16.54 -32.62 -6.25
CA LEU A 95 16.27 -32.26 -7.64
C LEU A 95 17.15 -33.06 -8.62
N SER A 96 16.50 -33.66 -9.61
CA SER A 96 17.15 -34.35 -10.74
C SER A 96 17.37 -33.43 -11.94
N PRO A 97 18.27 -33.79 -12.88
CA PRO A 97 18.39 -33.12 -14.17
C PRO A 97 17.06 -33.02 -14.95
N GLU A 98 16.22 -34.06 -14.85
CA GLU A 98 14.89 -34.11 -15.47
C GLU A 98 13.94 -33.06 -14.87
N ASP A 99 14.00 -32.85 -13.55
CA ASP A 99 13.22 -31.78 -12.89
C ASP A 99 13.61 -30.41 -13.42
N ILE A 100 14.92 -30.14 -13.57
CA ILE A 100 15.40 -28.87 -14.13
C ILE A 100 14.98 -28.70 -15.59
N LYS A 101 14.96 -29.78 -16.39
CA LYS A 101 14.44 -29.75 -17.76
C LYS A 101 12.93 -29.46 -17.80
N ALA A 102 12.18 -29.98 -16.84
CA ALA A 102 10.73 -29.82 -16.75
C ALA A 102 10.27 -28.42 -16.32
N ILE A 103 11.14 -27.60 -15.70
CA ILE A 103 10.79 -26.21 -15.33
C ILE A 103 10.33 -25.45 -16.59
N PRO A 104 9.13 -24.87 -16.62
CA PRO A 104 8.66 -24.17 -17.82
C PRO A 104 9.56 -22.97 -18.17
N GLY A 105 9.61 -22.64 -19.46
CA GLY A 105 10.14 -21.35 -19.91
C GLY A 105 9.15 -20.21 -19.63
N GLY A 106 9.56 -18.96 -19.92
CA GLY A 106 8.69 -17.78 -19.83
C GLY A 106 8.63 -17.13 -18.45
N SER A 107 7.52 -16.46 -18.14
CA SER A 107 7.39 -15.50 -17.02
C SER A 107 7.60 -16.06 -15.62
N TYR A 108 7.52 -17.38 -15.45
CA TYR A 108 7.73 -18.07 -14.16
C TYR A 108 8.85 -19.13 -14.23
N GLY A 109 9.75 -19.04 -15.22
CA GLY A 109 10.93 -19.90 -15.31
C GLY A 109 12.06 -19.46 -14.37
N LEU A 110 13.25 -20.04 -14.51
CA LEU A 110 14.42 -19.74 -13.66
C LEU A 110 14.76 -18.24 -13.58
N GLY A 111 14.55 -17.50 -14.67
CA GLY A 111 14.77 -16.06 -14.69
C GLY A 111 13.93 -15.30 -13.65
N PHE A 112 12.73 -15.80 -13.34
CA PHE A 112 11.86 -15.23 -12.31
C PHE A 112 12.54 -15.19 -10.94
N VAL A 113 13.32 -16.23 -10.56
CA VAL A 113 13.98 -16.30 -9.25
C VAL A 113 15.43 -15.83 -9.27
N THR A 114 16.07 -15.70 -10.43
CA THR A 114 17.50 -15.32 -10.50
C THR A 114 17.77 -13.92 -11.06
N THR A 115 16.91 -13.38 -11.93
CA THR A 115 17.23 -12.15 -12.69
C THR A 115 16.08 -11.18 -12.85
N TRP A 116 14.84 -11.59 -12.60
CA TRP A 116 13.70 -10.68 -12.60
C TRP A 116 13.53 -10.08 -11.21
N TRP A 117 13.83 -8.79 -11.08
CA TRP A 117 13.56 -8.02 -9.87
C TRP A 117 12.18 -7.39 -9.95
N MET A 118 11.60 -7.19 -8.77
CA MET A 118 10.35 -6.45 -8.63
C MET A 118 10.69 -5.00 -8.33
N GLU A 119 9.87 -4.10 -8.86
CA GLU A 119 9.95 -2.69 -8.55
C GLU A 119 8.66 -2.24 -7.90
N TYR A 120 8.78 -1.36 -6.93
CA TYR A 120 7.65 -0.70 -6.30
C TYR A 120 7.79 0.82 -6.42
N HIS A 121 6.76 1.47 -6.94
CA HIS A 121 6.73 2.91 -7.17
C HIS A 121 5.50 3.51 -6.50
N ILE A 122 5.74 4.33 -5.47
CA ILE A 122 4.68 5.05 -4.75
C ILE A 122 3.96 6.02 -5.69
N GLN A 123 2.63 6.01 -5.66
CA GLN A 123 1.82 6.98 -6.40
C GLN A 123 1.88 8.37 -5.77
N THR A 124 2.52 9.34 -6.44
CA THR A 124 2.74 10.69 -5.89
C THR A 124 1.86 11.77 -6.52
N ASN A 125 0.99 11.42 -7.47
CA ASN A 125 0.29 12.38 -8.31
C ASN A 125 -0.61 13.34 -7.51
N GLY A 126 -1.39 12.82 -6.56
CA GLY A 126 -2.27 13.60 -5.68
C GLY A 126 -1.48 14.44 -4.68
N TYR A 127 -0.40 13.89 -4.13
CA TYR A 127 0.51 14.60 -3.23
C TYR A 127 1.18 15.79 -3.94
N ASN A 128 1.76 15.57 -5.13
CA ASN A 128 2.38 16.63 -5.92
C ASN A 128 1.36 17.73 -6.25
N LEU A 129 0.13 17.36 -6.64
CA LEU A 129 -0.94 18.31 -6.89
C LEU A 129 -1.32 19.13 -5.64
N LEU A 130 -1.30 18.52 -4.45
CA LEU A 130 -1.50 19.24 -3.19
C LEU A 130 -0.39 20.27 -2.96
N LYS A 131 0.88 19.87 -3.16
CA LYS A 131 2.04 20.77 -3.00
C LYS A 131 2.02 21.93 -3.98
N GLU A 132 1.62 21.68 -5.23
CA GLU A 132 1.44 22.72 -6.26
C GLU A 132 0.34 23.74 -5.92
N ASN A 133 -0.61 23.36 -5.04
CA ASN A 133 -1.75 24.19 -4.66
C ASN A 133 -1.75 24.51 -3.16
N ILE A 134 -0.58 24.49 -2.52
CA ILE A 134 -0.44 24.66 -1.07
C ILE A 134 -0.93 26.03 -0.58
N ASP A 135 -0.90 27.04 -1.47
CA ASP A 135 -1.32 28.42 -1.21
C ASP A 135 -2.81 28.55 -0.90
N ILE A 136 -3.64 27.65 -1.42
CA ILE A 136 -5.09 27.63 -1.18
C ILE A 136 -5.50 26.68 -0.05
N VAL A 137 -4.58 25.89 0.51
CA VAL A 137 -4.90 24.88 1.54
C VAL A 137 -5.07 25.56 2.92
N PRO A 138 -6.24 25.43 3.57
CA PRO A 138 -6.44 25.99 4.90
C PRO A 138 -5.59 25.30 5.97
N LYS A 139 -5.20 26.05 7.00
CA LYS A 139 -4.39 25.56 8.14
C LYS A 139 -4.94 24.34 8.88
N LYS A 140 -6.24 24.06 8.75
CA LYS A 140 -6.85 22.84 9.31
C LYS A 140 -6.26 21.54 8.74
N TYR A 141 -5.51 21.62 7.65
CA TYR A 141 -4.82 20.51 7.01
C TYR A 141 -3.31 20.47 7.31
N ASP A 142 -2.78 21.36 8.17
CA ASP A 142 -1.34 21.43 8.45
C ASP A 142 -0.78 20.09 8.97
N ASP A 143 -1.53 19.42 9.87
CA ASP A 143 -1.16 18.10 10.39
C ASP A 143 -1.18 17.03 9.28
N LEU A 144 -2.21 17.01 8.43
CA LEU A 144 -2.28 16.11 7.29
C LEU A 144 -1.09 16.32 6.33
N ILE A 145 -0.75 17.57 6.04
CA ILE A 145 0.38 17.91 5.17
C ILE A 145 1.69 17.38 5.75
N LYS A 146 1.89 17.51 7.07
CA LYS A 146 3.07 16.97 7.73
C LYS A 146 3.14 15.45 7.59
N THR A 147 2.04 14.75 7.84
CA THR A 147 1.95 13.29 7.66
C THR A 147 2.24 12.88 6.21
N LEU A 148 1.68 13.60 5.23
CA LEU A 148 1.96 13.38 3.82
C LEU A 148 3.45 13.59 3.48
N ASP A 149 4.04 14.69 3.93
CA ASP A 149 5.45 14.99 3.68
C ASP A 149 6.36 13.89 4.25
N GLU A 150 6.08 13.38 5.45
CA GLU A 150 6.82 12.27 6.07
C GLU A 150 6.71 10.99 5.24
N ILE A 151 5.48 10.56 4.93
CA ILE A 151 5.21 9.33 4.19
C ILE A 151 5.83 9.38 2.78
N TYR A 152 5.57 10.43 2.00
CA TYR A 152 5.95 10.48 0.59
C TYR A 152 7.43 10.84 0.36
N THR A 153 8.11 11.47 1.33
CA THR A 153 9.54 11.80 1.19
C THR A 153 10.41 10.62 1.61
N TYR A 154 10.14 10.04 2.79
CA TYR A 154 10.94 8.96 3.32
C TYR A 154 10.72 7.67 2.54
N ASN A 155 9.46 7.21 2.42
CA ASN A 155 9.18 5.91 1.82
C ASN A 155 9.55 5.87 0.33
N ARG A 156 9.40 6.97 -0.42
CA ARG A 156 9.80 7.02 -1.83
C ARG A 156 11.29 6.75 -2.00
N THR A 157 12.12 7.45 -1.22
CA THR A 157 13.59 7.30 -1.27
C THR A 157 14.00 5.88 -0.87
N THR A 158 13.33 5.31 0.13
CA THR A 158 13.52 3.93 0.56
C THR A 158 13.24 2.95 -0.57
N PHE A 159 12.05 2.99 -1.20
CA PHE A 159 11.71 2.07 -2.29
C PHE A 159 12.57 2.25 -3.54
N GLU A 160 12.97 3.48 -3.89
CA GLU A 160 13.92 3.73 -4.99
C GLU A 160 15.27 3.04 -4.74
N THR A 161 15.75 3.07 -3.50
CA THR A 161 16.98 2.39 -3.09
C THR A 161 16.83 0.87 -3.22
N TYR A 162 15.72 0.29 -2.75
CA TYR A 162 15.45 -1.14 -2.91
C TYR A 162 15.33 -1.57 -4.37
N ASN A 163 14.64 -0.79 -5.20
CA ASN A 163 14.52 -1.03 -6.64
C ASN A 163 15.91 -1.05 -7.30
N SER A 164 16.76 -0.08 -6.98
CA SER A 164 18.14 -0.01 -7.50
C SER A 164 18.96 -1.24 -7.09
N ASN A 165 18.97 -1.55 -5.80
CA ASN A 165 19.72 -2.70 -5.25
C ASN A 165 19.27 -4.02 -5.89
N SER A 166 17.96 -4.21 -6.06
CA SER A 166 17.41 -5.41 -6.68
C SER A 166 17.82 -5.53 -8.15
N GLY A 167 17.82 -4.40 -8.87
CA GLY A 167 18.33 -4.34 -10.24
C GLY A 167 19.82 -4.63 -10.33
N ASP A 168 20.63 -4.15 -9.37
CA ASP A 168 22.07 -4.41 -9.33
C ASP A 168 22.40 -5.89 -9.09
N ILE A 169 21.71 -6.53 -8.14
CA ILE A 169 21.84 -7.97 -7.90
C ILE A 169 21.57 -8.77 -9.18
N ALA A 170 20.49 -8.44 -9.89
CA ALA A 170 20.15 -9.10 -11.15
C ALA A 170 21.18 -8.85 -12.26
N ARG A 171 21.66 -7.61 -12.42
CA ARG A 171 22.65 -7.24 -13.45
C ARG A 171 24.00 -7.92 -13.20
N GLN A 172 24.48 -7.92 -11.96
CA GLN A 172 25.73 -8.58 -11.59
C GLN A 172 25.73 -10.06 -11.93
N TYR A 173 24.60 -10.74 -11.72
CA TYR A 173 24.46 -12.14 -12.09
C TYR A 173 24.48 -12.38 -13.60
N LYS A 174 23.81 -11.51 -14.37
CA LYS A 174 23.85 -11.58 -15.83
C LYS A 174 25.29 -11.42 -16.36
N TYR A 175 26.04 -10.46 -15.83
CA TYR A 175 27.45 -10.30 -16.21
C TYR A 175 28.30 -11.50 -15.79
N TYR A 176 28.10 -12.02 -14.57
CA TYR A 176 28.77 -13.24 -14.14
C TYR A 176 28.53 -14.41 -15.12
N LEU A 177 27.28 -14.64 -15.53
CA LEU A 177 26.97 -15.70 -16.50
C LEU A 177 27.63 -15.44 -17.85
N SER A 178 27.58 -14.20 -18.35
CA SER A 178 28.21 -13.81 -19.61
C SER A 178 29.73 -14.08 -19.61
N ASP A 179 30.41 -13.73 -18.51
CA ASP A 179 31.87 -13.78 -18.44
C ASP A 179 32.42 -15.17 -18.09
N ASN A 180 31.63 -15.99 -17.38
CA ASN A 180 32.11 -17.24 -16.79
C ASN A 180 31.43 -18.50 -17.34
N GLN A 181 30.31 -18.37 -18.08
CA GLN A 181 29.52 -19.51 -18.54
C GLN A 181 29.41 -19.50 -20.08
N PRO A 182 30.32 -20.19 -20.81
CA PRO A 182 30.35 -20.18 -22.28
C PRO A 182 29.04 -20.65 -22.94
N TRP A 183 28.27 -21.50 -22.24
CA TRP A 183 26.98 -21.99 -22.71
C TRP A 183 25.87 -20.93 -22.64
N ASN A 184 26.01 -19.85 -21.86
CA ASN A 184 24.90 -18.96 -21.53
C ASN A 184 24.26 -18.31 -22.75
N ALA A 185 25.06 -17.65 -23.60
CA ALA A 185 24.54 -16.95 -24.78
C ALA A 185 23.90 -17.91 -25.80
N VAL A 186 24.47 -19.10 -25.97
CA VAL A 186 23.97 -20.12 -26.90
C VAL A 186 22.65 -20.71 -26.40
N ASP A 187 22.55 -21.02 -25.11
CA ASP A 187 21.35 -21.57 -24.49
C ASP A 187 20.21 -20.55 -24.49
N GLU A 188 20.50 -19.27 -24.20
CA GLU A 188 19.52 -18.19 -24.28
C GLU A 188 19.00 -18.01 -25.71
N PHE A 189 19.89 -17.94 -26.71
CA PHE A 189 19.49 -17.77 -28.11
C PHE A 189 18.62 -18.93 -28.61
N ASN A 190 18.95 -20.17 -28.22
CA ASN A 190 18.23 -21.35 -28.67
C ASN A 190 17.02 -21.73 -27.79
N GLY A 191 16.79 -21.02 -26.68
CA GLY A 191 15.76 -21.39 -25.70
C GLY A 191 15.98 -22.77 -25.09
N LYS A 192 17.24 -23.21 -24.94
CA LYS A 192 17.61 -24.55 -24.45
C LYS A 192 18.19 -24.49 -23.04
N ARG A 193 18.17 -25.63 -22.36
CA ARG A 193 18.98 -25.88 -21.17
C ARG A 193 19.92 -27.03 -21.47
N SER A 194 21.17 -26.70 -21.81
CA SER A 194 22.23 -27.67 -22.02
C SER A 194 22.53 -28.42 -20.71
N ASP A 195 23.18 -29.58 -20.81
CA ASP A 195 23.61 -30.32 -19.62
C ASP A 195 24.58 -29.48 -18.74
N ALA A 196 25.40 -28.61 -19.35
CA ALA A 196 26.27 -27.69 -18.62
C ALA A 196 25.49 -26.66 -17.79
N LYS A 197 24.38 -26.13 -18.32
CA LYS A 197 23.49 -25.23 -17.58
C LYS A 197 22.79 -25.94 -16.44
N ILE A 198 22.35 -27.18 -16.67
CA ILE A 198 21.68 -28.01 -15.64
C ILE A 198 22.65 -28.33 -14.51
N GLU A 199 23.87 -28.74 -14.84
CA GLU A 199 24.94 -29.00 -13.87
C GLU A 199 25.25 -27.74 -13.04
N PHE A 200 25.32 -26.57 -13.68
CA PHE A 200 25.51 -25.30 -12.99
C PHE A 200 24.35 -24.99 -12.02
N ILE A 201 23.11 -25.22 -12.41
CA ILE A 201 21.92 -24.98 -11.56
C ILE A 201 21.93 -25.88 -10.33
N LEU A 202 22.23 -27.17 -10.51
CA LEU A 202 22.19 -28.16 -9.42
C LEU A 202 23.36 -27.99 -8.45
N ASN A 203 24.57 -27.75 -8.98
CA ASN A 203 25.79 -27.95 -8.22
C ASN A 203 26.63 -26.68 -8.01
N ASN A 204 26.39 -25.58 -8.74
CA ASN A 204 27.19 -24.37 -8.56
C ASN A 204 26.65 -23.47 -7.43
N PRO A 205 27.44 -23.16 -6.39
CA PRO A 205 27.02 -22.29 -5.29
C PRO A 205 26.57 -20.90 -5.73
N LYS A 206 27.10 -20.36 -6.84
CA LYS A 206 26.71 -19.04 -7.33
C LYS A 206 25.24 -18.99 -7.76
N PHE A 207 24.68 -20.09 -8.25
CA PHE A 207 23.25 -20.18 -8.56
C PHE A 207 22.40 -20.09 -7.28
N LYS A 208 22.72 -20.89 -6.25
CA LYS A 208 22.03 -20.87 -4.95
C LYS A 208 22.14 -19.50 -4.26
N ASN A 209 23.34 -18.91 -4.25
CA ASN A 209 23.57 -17.58 -3.70
C ASN A 209 22.72 -16.52 -4.43
N GLN A 210 22.66 -16.57 -5.77
CA GLN A 210 21.86 -15.61 -6.51
C GLN A 210 20.37 -15.66 -6.15
N MET A 211 19.80 -16.86 -6.02
CA MET A 211 18.38 -16.97 -5.63
C MET A 211 18.17 -16.44 -4.21
N ALA A 212 19.10 -16.71 -3.29
CA ALA A 212 19.04 -16.19 -1.93
C ALA A 212 19.11 -14.64 -1.92
N ASP A 213 20.02 -14.05 -2.69
CA ASP A 213 20.15 -12.59 -2.81
C ASP A 213 18.86 -11.95 -3.37
N MET A 214 18.29 -12.55 -4.44
CA MET A 214 17.04 -12.08 -5.04
C MET A 214 15.84 -12.23 -4.11
N LEU A 215 15.74 -13.35 -3.37
CA LEU A 215 14.68 -13.55 -2.39
C LEU A 215 14.82 -12.57 -1.23
N GLY A 216 16.05 -12.34 -0.75
CA GLY A 216 16.35 -11.39 0.31
C GLY A 216 15.99 -9.95 -0.07
N SER A 217 16.30 -9.52 -1.30
CA SER A 217 15.92 -8.19 -1.79
C SER A 217 14.41 -8.00 -1.80
N VAL A 218 13.66 -9.00 -2.29
CA VAL A 218 12.20 -8.97 -2.30
C VAL A 218 11.61 -9.00 -0.89
N SER A 219 12.17 -9.84 -0.01
CA SER A 219 11.73 -9.95 1.39
C SER A 219 11.90 -8.62 2.13
N ALA A 220 13.03 -7.93 1.92
CA ALA A 220 13.25 -6.61 2.51
C ALA A 220 12.23 -5.59 2.00
N MET A 221 11.87 -5.66 0.71
CA MET A 221 10.86 -4.78 0.13
C MET A 221 9.45 -5.06 0.67
N VAL A 222 9.09 -6.33 0.91
CA VAL A 222 7.83 -6.73 1.57
C VAL A 222 7.79 -6.24 3.02
N TRP A 223 8.92 -6.30 3.73
CA TRP A 223 9.05 -5.80 5.10
C TRP A 223 8.77 -4.29 5.17
N GLU A 224 9.45 -3.49 4.35
CA GLU A 224 9.22 -2.04 4.29
C GLU A 224 7.79 -1.72 3.86
N PHE A 225 7.28 -2.43 2.85
CA PHE A 225 5.92 -2.22 2.38
C PHE A 225 4.88 -2.53 3.47
N SER A 226 5.13 -3.53 4.32
CA SER A 226 4.21 -3.84 5.42
C SER A 226 4.00 -2.59 6.27
N ASN A 227 5.06 -1.87 6.64
CA ASN A 227 4.92 -0.64 7.44
C ASN A 227 4.20 0.45 6.64
N TYR A 228 4.63 0.68 5.40
CA TYR A 228 4.00 1.67 4.51
C TYR A 228 2.50 1.43 4.32
N LYS A 229 2.05 0.16 4.17
CA LYS A 229 0.63 -0.19 4.04
C LYS A 229 -0.20 0.29 5.22
N TYR A 230 0.33 0.12 6.43
CA TYR A 230 -0.35 0.56 7.65
C TYR A 230 -0.48 2.08 7.67
N GLU A 231 0.62 2.79 7.41
CA GLU A 231 0.66 4.26 7.36
C GLU A 231 -0.33 4.84 6.35
N ILE A 232 -0.35 4.31 5.12
CA ILE A 232 -1.27 4.81 4.07
C ILE A 232 -2.73 4.44 4.35
N THR A 233 -2.99 3.35 5.08
CA THR A 233 -4.34 3.01 5.51
C THR A 233 -4.85 3.99 6.57
N GLU A 234 -4.01 4.34 7.55
CA GLU A 234 -4.34 5.39 8.52
C GLU A 234 -4.56 6.74 7.84
N LEU A 235 -3.68 7.10 6.90
CA LEU A 235 -3.79 8.31 6.09
C LEU A 235 -5.11 8.33 5.29
N TYR A 236 -5.50 7.23 4.67
CA TYR A 236 -6.78 7.14 3.95
C TYR A 236 -7.95 7.43 4.90
N LEU A 237 -7.95 6.82 6.09
CA LEU A 237 -8.99 7.01 7.10
C LEU A 237 -9.02 8.43 7.66
N GLU A 238 -7.86 9.09 7.79
CA GLU A 238 -7.77 10.51 8.13
C GLU A 238 -8.38 11.40 7.04
N ILE A 239 -7.99 11.20 5.79
CA ILE A 239 -8.55 11.94 4.65
C ILE A 239 -10.06 11.73 4.57
N ASN A 240 -10.53 10.50 4.79
CA ASN A 240 -11.95 10.18 4.79
C ASN A 240 -12.72 10.96 5.87
N ARG A 241 -12.15 11.08 7.08
CA ARG A 241 -12.72 11.90 8.17
C ARG A 241 -12.75 13.38 7.80
N LEU A 242 -11.70 13.90 7.17
CA LEU A 242 -11.60 15.30 6.75
C LEU A 242 -12.56 15.67 5.61
N LEU A 243 -12.86 14.74 4.72
CA LEU A 243 -13.83 14.90 3.64
C LEU A 243 -15.28 14.88 4.15
N GLY A 244 -15.57 14.24 5.28
CA GLY A 244 -16.90 14.22 5.90
C GLY A 244 -17.97 13.68 4.94
N GLU A 245 -19.00 14.47 4.66
CA GLU A 245 -20.09 14.09 3.74
C GLU A 245 -19.64 13.95 2.27
N ASN A 246 -18.49 14.54 1.91
CA ASN A 246 -17.91 14.41 0.57
C ASN A 246 -17.06 13.13 0.42
N ALA A 247 -16.88 12.38 1.50
CA ALA A 247 -16.11 11.14 1.48
C ALA A 247 -16.83 10.02 0.74
N ARG A 248 -16.07 9.17 0.05
CA ARG A 248 -16.61 7.92 -0.50
C ARG A 248 -16.81 6.91 0.62
N PRO A 249 -17.72 5.92 0.47
CA PRO A 249 -17.76 4.77 1.35
C PRO A 249 -16.38 4.11 1.44
N LEU A 250 -16.02 3.60 2.62
CA LEU A 250 -14.74 2.93 2.80
C LEU A 250 -14.67 1.69 1.90
N PRO A 251 -13.65 1.59 1.02
CA PRO A 251 -13.37 0.36 0.30
C PRO A 251 -13.05 -0.77 1.27
N LYS A 252 -13.33 -2.01 0.89
CA LYS A 252 -13.12 -3.18 1.75
C LYS A 252 -11.66 -3.41 2.10
N GLU A 253 -10.77 -2.89 1.25
CA GLU A 253 -9.32 -2.95 1.39
C GLU A 253 -8.79 -2.01 2.48
N ILE A 254 -9.56 -0.99 2.88
CA ILE A 254 -9.17 0.02 3.86
C ILE A 254 -9.69 -0.37 5.25
N ARG A 255 -8.83 -1.02 6.05
CA ARG A 255 -9.09 -1.30 7.47
C ARG A 255 -7.79 -1.56 8.23
N LEU A 256 -7.83 -1.33 9.55
CA LEU A 256 -6.72 -1.54 10.48
C LEU A 256 -6.85 -2.85 11.28
N THR A 257 -7.83 -3.69 10.96
CA THR A 257 -8.13 -4.95 11.66
C THR A 257 -8.04 -6.15 10.71
N SER A 258 -7.81 -7.36 11.27
CA SER A 258 -7.74 -8.59 10.48
C SER A 258 -9.05 -8.94 9.77
N VAL A 259 -10.18 -8.73 10.46
CA VAL A 259 -11.53 -9.02 9.96
C VAL A 259 -12.44 -7.79 10.06
N ASP A 260 -13.51 -7.74 9.26
CA ASP A 260 -14.52 -6.69 9.39
C ASP A 260 -15.48 -7.02 10.53
N ASN A 261 -15.98 -8.25 10.56
CA ASN A 261 -16.86 -8.77 11.60
C ASN A 261 -16.27 -10.04 12.24
N PRO A 262 -16.53 -10.32 13.52
CA PRO A 262 -16.02 -11.53 14.18
C PRO A 262 -16.36 -12.84 13.46
N GLU A 263 -17.52 -12.90 12.81
CA GLU A 263 -17.99 -14.06 12.04
C GLU A 263 -17.09 -14.35 10.82
N ASP A 264 -16.44 -13.33 10.24
CA ASP A 264 -15.49 -13.53 9.13
C ASP A 264 -14.26 -14.33 9.56
N ALA A 265 -14.03 -14.49 10.87
CA ALA A 265 -12.90 -15.23 11.42
C ALA A 265 -13.13 -16.75 11.50
N GLU A 266 -14.36 -17.24 11.35
CA GLU A 266 -14.74 -18.64 11.56
C GLU A 266 -13.89 -19.62 10.73
N ASP A 267 -13.60 -19.25 9.48
CA ASP A 267 -12.77 -20.06 8.58
C ASP A 267 -11.30 -20.13 9.03
N PHE A 268 -10.80 -19.10 9.71
CA PHE A 268 -9.39 -18.98 10.09
C PHE A 268 -9.09 -19.49 11.50
N VAL A 269 -10.01 -19.34 12.45
CA VAL A 269 -9.76 -19.73 13.85
C VAL A 269 -9.74 -21.25 14.04
N GLY A 270 -8.84 -21.73 14.90
CA GLY A 270 -8.72 -23.15 15.23
C GLY A 270 -7.29 -23.59 15.54
N ILE A 271 -7.15 -24.87 15.83
CA ILE A 271 -5.84 -25.50 16.07
C ILE A 271 -5.34 -26.10 14.77
N TYR A 272 -4.09 -25.84 14.43
CA TYR A 272 -3.40 -26.38 13.26
C TYR A 272 -2.21 -27.20 13.70
N GLN A 273 -1.96 -28.30 13.00
CA GLN A 273 -0.80 -29.15 13.22
C GLN A 273 0.24 -28.91 12.11
N PHE A 274 1.52 -28.90 12.47
CA PHE A 274 2.61 -28.84 11.49
C PHE A 274 2.49 -30.03 10.53
N SER A 275 2.39 -29.77 9.23
CA SER A 275 2.15 -30.81 8.22
C SER A 275 3.30 -30.97 7.25
N ASP A 276 3.88 -29.87 6.78
CA ASP A 276 5.00 -29.87 5.83
C ASP A 276 5.86 -28.62 6.02
N GLY A 277 7.09 -28.65 5.52
CA GLY A 277 8.02 -27.54 5.58
C GLY A 277 9.45 -27.99 5.83
N HIS A 278 10.41 -27.24 5.29
CA HIS A 278 11.83 -27.61 5.37
C HIS A 278 12.35 -27.61 6.81
N ARG A 279 11.83 -26.71 7.66
CA ARG A 279 12.18 -26.60 9.08
C ARG A 279 10.97 -26.09 9.84
N ASN A 280 10.61 -26.70 10.96
CA ASN A 280 9.57 -26.13 11.84
C ASN A 280 10.13 -24.91 12.59
N ILE A 281 10.09 -23.74 11.93
CA ILE A 281 10.66 -22.48 12.42
C ILE A 281 10.01 -22.03 13.75
N LEU A 282 8.71 -22.29 13.92
CA LEU A 282 7.99 -21.94 15.15
C LEU A 282 8.30 -22.90 16.31
N LYS A 283 9.01 -24.01 16.06
CA LYS A 283 9.41 -25.02 17.05
C LYS A 283 8.23 -25.48 17.92
N SER A 284 7.10 -25.73 17.28
CA SER A 284 5.85 -26.10 17.95
C SER A 284 5.11 -27.15 17.14
N GLU A 285 4.54 -28.16 17.81
CA GLU A 285 3.79 -29.22 17.13
C GLU A 285 2.44 -28.72 16.59
N THR A 286 1.83 -27.78 17.31
CA THR A 286 0.57 -27.16 16.95
C THR A 286 0.62 -25.65 17.14
N ILE A 287 -0.18 -24.94 16.34
CA ILE A 287 -0.47 -23.53 16.53
C ILE A 287 -1.97 -23.33 16.70
N GLU A 288 -2.36 -22.37 17.53
CA GLU A 288 -3.74 -21.94 17.69
C GLU A 288 -3.90 -20.56 17.04
N VAL A 289 -4.77 -20.47 16.04
CA VAL A 289 -5.24 -19.20 15.50
C VAL A 289 -6.53 -18.84 16.22
N TYR A 290 -6.58 -17.67 16.84
CA TYR A 290 -7.77 -17.21 17.55
C TYR A 290 -8.02 -15.73 17.29
N LEU A 291 -9.27 -15.33 17.49
CA LEU A 291 -9.73 -13.96 17.34
C LEU A 291 -9.77 -13.27 18.71
N LYS A 292 -9.29 -12.03 18.77
CA LYS A 292 -9.53 -11.12 19.89
C LYS A 292 -10.04 -9.80 19.32
N ASN A 293 -11.26 -9.42 19.68
CA ASN A 293 -12.01 -8.33 19.06
C ASN A 293 -12.20 -8.55 17.54
N LYS A 294 -11.38 -7.90 16.71
CA LYS A 294 -11.39 -8.01 15.24
C LYS A 294 -10.03 -8.41 14.68
N ASP A 295 -9.11 -8.82 15.54
CA ASP A 295 -7.73 -9.14 15.17
C ASP A 295 -7.42 -10.61 15.43
N LEU A 296 -6.77 -11.24 14.45
CA LEU A 296 -6.28 -12.60 14.53
C LEU A 296 -4.92 -12.64 15.22
N TYR A 297 -4.72 -13.67 16.03
CA TYR A 297 -3.49 -13.94 16.76
C TYR A 297 -3.07 -15.39 16.54
N ILE A 298 -1.77 -15.67 16.66
CA ILE A 298 -1.22 -17.02 16.66
C ILE A 298 -0.58 -17.29 18.01
N LYS A 299 -0.98 -18.39 18.63
CA LYS A 299 -0.35 -18.93 19.82
C LYS A 299 0.34 -20.24 19.50
N THR A 300 1.56 -20.37 20.01
CA THR A 300 2.39 -21.58 19.94
C THR A 300 2.60 -22.11 21.36
N THR A 301 3.23 -23.28 21.51
CA THR A 301 3.55 -23.85 22.84
C THR A 301 4.32 -22.88 23.75
N ASN A 302 5.19 -22.02 23.19
CA ASN A 302 6.14 -21.22 23.95
C ASN A 302 5.99 -19.70 23.72
N ASN A 303 5.12 -19.26 22.81
CA ASN A 303 5.05 -17.86 22.39
C ASN A 303 3.66 -17.50 21.84
N GLU A 304 3.29 -16.23 21.95
CA GLU A 304 2.07 -15.65 21.39
C GLU A 304 2.46 -14.47 20.50
N THR A 305 1.92 -14.40 19.29
CA THR A 305 2.20 -13.29 18.37
C THR A 305 1.44 -12.03 18.79
N GLY A 306 1.84 -10.88 18.24
CA GLY A 306 0.95 -9.72 18.19
C GLY A 306 -0.20 -9.92 17.19
N PRO A 307 -1.10 -8.94 17.05
CA PRO A 307 -2.20 -9.01 16.10
C PRO A 307 -1.68 -9.09 14.65
N LEU A 308 -2.38 -9.86 13.82
CA LEU A 308 -2.09 -10.01 12.39
C LEU A 308 -2.86 -8.95 11.59
N LEU A 309 -2.26 -7.79 11.42
CA LEU A 309 -2.95 -6.58 11.00
C LEU A 309 -3.07 -6.41 9.48
N GLN A 310 -2.35 -7.21 8.68
CA GLN A 310 -2.17 -6.90 7.26
C GLN A 310 -2.67 -8.00 6.33
N LEU A 311 -3.81 -7.70 5.71
CA LEU A 311 -4.60 -8.40 4.68
C LEU A 311 -5.65 -9.39 5.17
N HIS A 312 -6.59 -9.66 4.25
CA HIS A 312 -8.03 -9.53 4.44
C HIS A 312 -8.71 -10.89 4.30
N ALA A 313 -9.86 -11.12 4.94
CA ALA A 313 -10.60 -12.39 4.74
C ALA A 313 -10.85 -12.72 3.25
N GLU A 314 -11.05 -11.70 2.40
CA GLU A 314 -11.26 -11.84 0.95
C GLU A 314 -9.98 -12.22 0.17
N LYS A 315 -8.81 -11.81 0.66
CA LYS A 315 -7.49 -12.19 0.15
C LYS A 315 -6.70 -12.72 1.35
N PRO A 316 -6.90 -14.00 1.75
CA PRO A 316 -6.60 -14.52 3.10
C PRO A 316 -5.10 -14.66 3.35
N ILE A 317 -4.42 -13.53 3.29
CA ILE A 317 -3.00 -13.30 3.49
C ILE A 317 -2.93 -12.38 4.71
N PHE A 318 -2.06 -12.69 5.66
CA PHE A 318 -1.98 -11.98 6.93
C PHE A 318 -0.51 -11.75 7.28
N SER A 319 -0.13 -10.54 7.65
CA SER A 319 1.18 -10.24 8.23
C SER A 319 1.05 -9.30 9.43
N LYS A 320 2.13 -9.18 10.18
CA LYS A 320 2.26 -8.21 11.26
C LYS A 320 3.03 -7.00 10.74
N VAL A 321 2.72 -5.80 11.25
CA VAL A 321 3.61 -4.62 11.12
C VAL A 321 4.95 -4.99 11.76
N TYR A 322 6.06 -4.79 11.05
CA TYR A 322 7.38 -5.32 11.43
C TYR A 322 7.37 -6.84 11.72
N GLY A 323 6.58 -7.60 10.96
CA GLY A 323 6.43 -9.05 11.11
C GLY A 323 7.51 -9.83 10.39
N TYR A 324 8.07 -10.84 11.05
CA TYR A 324 9.11 -11.73 10.50
C TYR A 324 8.55 -12.81 9.54
N PHE A 325 7.24 -12.80 9.28
CA PHE A 325 6.59 -13.70 8.33
C PHE A 325 5.33 -13.10 7.72
N THR A 326 4.99 -13.64 6.55
CA THR A 326 3.67 -13.51 5.94
C THR A 326 2.97 -14.86 6.00
N MET A 327 1.67 -14.85 6.25
CA MET A 327 0.81 -16.03 6.31
C MET A 327 -0.18 -15.99 5.15
N ARG A 328 -0.49 -17.13 4.52
CA ARG A 328 -1.64 -17.31 3.63
C ARG A 328 -2.47 -18.49 4.09
N PHE A 329 -3.75 -18.27 4.31
CA PHE A 329 -4.71 -19.34 4.51
C PHE A 329 -5.23 -19.83 3.14
N ILE A 330 -5.37 -21.14 3.01
CA ILE A 330 -5.81 -21.83 1.80
C ILE A 330 -7.07 -22.62 2.18
N PRO A 331 -8.27 -22.01 2.00
CA PRO A 331 -9.53 -22.60 2.44
C PRO A 331 -9.79 -24.00 1.90
N GLU A 332 -9.47 -24.24 0.61
CA GLU A 332 -9.76 -25.50 -0.07
C GLU A 332 -9.01 -26.69 0.54
N ARG A 333 -7.89 -26.41 1.22
CA ARG A 333 -7.05 -27.41 1.88
C ARG A 333 -7.19 -27.37 3.40
N ASN A 334 -7.89 -26.38 3.96
CA ASN A 334 -7.84 -26.04 5.38
C ASN A 334 -6.39 -25.95 5.88
N THR A 335 -5.54 -25.25 5.13
CA THR A 335 -4.11 -25.12 5.48
C THR A 335 -3.70 -23.67 5.61
N ILE A 336 -2.66 -23.45 6.41
CA ILE A 336 -1.93 -22.21 6.53
C ILE A 336 -0.54 -22.42 5.97
N LYS A 337 -0.10 -21.54 5.06
CA LYS A 337 1.29 -21.41 4.65
C LYS A 337 1.91 -20.18 5.28
N MET A 338 3.06 -20.34 5.90
CA MET A 338 3.84 -19.25 6.46
C MET A 338 5.17 -19.13 5.73
N TYR A 339 5.49 -17.91 5.31
CA TYR A 339 6.64 -17.56 4.49
C TYR A 339 7.59 -16.73 5.35
N PHE A 340 8.78 -17.27 5.63
CA PHE A 340 9.77 -16.68 6.54
C PHE A 340 11.03 -16.22 5.81
N ALA A 341 10.89 -15.85 4.53
CA ALA A 341 11.97 -15.45 3.65
C ALA A 341 13.05 -16.53 3.57
N THR A 342 14.31 -16.17 3.78
CA THR A 342 15.46 -17.09 3.71
C THR A 342 15.44 -18.23 4.74
N ASN A 343 14.45 -18.27 5.64
CA ASN A 343 14.29 -19.35 6.63
C ASN A 343 13.40 -20.50 6.16
N GLY A 344 12.71 -20.35 5.02
CA GLY A 344 11.87 -21.38 4.41
C GLY A 344 10.37 -21.24 4.71
N ILE A 345 9.60 -22.22 4.22
CA ILE A 345 8.14 -22.25 4.30
C ILE A 345 7.67 -23.34 5.25
N ASN A 346 6.64 -23.02 6.03
CA ASN A 346 5.91 -23.98 6.85
C ASN A 346 4.46 -24.08 6.37
N GLU A 347 3.95 -25.30 6.30
CA GLU A 347 2.55 -25.61 6.07
C GLU A 347 1.96 -26.23 7.34
N TRP A 348 0.74 -25.78 7.69
CA TRP A 348 0.02 -26.21 8.87
C TRP A 348 -1.40 -26.59 8.48
N THR A 349 -1.88 -27.75 8.91
CA THR A 349 -3.22 -28.25 8.54
C THR A 349 -4.18 -28.10 9.72
N LYS A 350 -5.36 -27.52 9.46
CA LYS A 350 -6.40 -27.32 10.49
C LYS A 350 -6.87 -28.68 11.00
N MET A 351 -6.83 -28.84 12.32
CA MET A 351 -7.36 -30.03 12.98
C MET A 351 -8.88 -29.98 12.94
N LYS A 352 -9.54 -31.10 12.59
CA LYS A 352 -10.99 -31.20 12.72
C LYS A 352 -11.36 -31.09 14.21
N PRO A 353 -12.41 -30.34 14.58
CA PRO A 353 -12.93 -30.38 15.94
C PRO A 353 -13.26 -31.83 16.30
N LYS A 354 -12.78 -32.28 17.47
CA LYS A 354 -13.02 -33.63 18.00
C LYS A 354 -14.46 -33.85 18.39
#